data_AF-A0A519M9H0-F1
#
_entry.id   AF-A0A519M9H0-F1
#
_cell.length_a   1.000
_cell.length_b   1.000
_cell.length_c   1.000
_cell.angle_alpha   90.00
_cell.angle_beta   90.00
_cell.angle_gamma   90.00
#
_symmetry.space_group_name_H-M   'P 1'
#
loop_
_entity.id
_entity.type
_entity.pdbx_description
1 polymer ?
#
loop_
_entity_poly.entity_id
_entity_poly.type
_entity_poly.pdbx_seq_one_letter_code
_entity_poly.pdbx_strand_id
1 'polypeptide(L)'
;VYKGKSANIPSPNICMNCHSQIKTESPEIKKIYRAIERKQPIQWVRVHNLPDLAYFNHSQHTQVGGIQCQTCHGPIQNMEVVYQYSALTMGWCINCHRETPLNTKGNAYYDNLVKLHDKSNNAVPFTVSSNGGTECSKCHY
;
A
#
# COMPACT_ATOMS: atom_id res chain seq x y z
N VAL A 1 -1.49 -0.16 -7.45
CA VAL A 1 -0.84 -0.72 -6.24
C VAL A 1 0.34 -1.62 -6.58
N TYR A 2 0.19 -2.61 -7.47
CA TYR A 2 1.25 -3.59 -7.76
C TYR A 2 2.40 -3.09 -8.67
N LYS A 3 2.18 -2.02 -9.45
CA LYS A 3 3.14 -1.56 -10.47
C LYS A 3 3.87 -0.25 -10.14
N GLY A 4 3.42 0.51 -9.15
CA GLY A 4 3.96 1.83 -8.89
C GLY A 4 3.81 2.30 -7.46
N LYS A 5 4.40 3.47 -7.17
CA LYS A 5 4.47 4.03 -5.82
C LYS A 5 3.10 4.37 -5.22
N SER A 6 2.19 4.86 -6.05
CA SER A 6 0.86 5.30 -5.63
C SER A 6 -0.20 4.24 -5.93
N ALA A 7 -1.15 4.08 -5.01
CA ALA A 7 -2.43 3.45 -5.27
C ALA A 7 -3.44 4.56 -5.56
N ASN A 8 -3.77 4.75 -6.84
CA ASN A 8 -4.67 5.83 -7.26
C ASN A 8 -6.12 5.49 -6.93
N ILE A 9 -6.88 6.51 -6.53
CA ILE A 9 -8.34 6.42 -6.44
C ILE A 9 -8.90 6.31 -7.87
N PRO A 10 -9.83 5.38 -8.15
CA PRO A 10 -10.38 5.19 -9.48
C PRO A 10 -11.09 6.46 -9.97
N SER A 11 -11.04 6.69 -11.29
CA SER A 11 -11.82 7.75 -11.91
C SER A 11 -13.32 7.42 -11.85
N PRO A 12 -14.21 8.44 -11.90
CA PRO A 12 -15.66 8.21 -11.91
C PRO A 12 -16.14 7.25 -13.02
N ASN A 13 -15.42 7.18 -14.15
CA ASN A 13 -15.75 6.29 -15.26
C ASN A 13 -15.74 4.81 -14.86
N ILE A 14 -14.83 4.41 -13.96
CA ILE A 14 -14.79 3.03 -13.45
C ILE A 14 -16.06 2.71 -12.68
N CYS A 15 -16.58 3.66 -11.89
CA CYS A 15 -17.86 3.51 -11.19
C CYS A 15 -19.03 3.38 -12.19
N MET A 16 -18.99 4.16 -13.27
CA MET A 16 -20.04 4.19 -14.29
C MET A 16 -20.10 2.96 -15.20
N ASN A 17 -19.03 2.16 -15.25
CA ASN A 17 -19.05 0.87 -15.95
C ASN A 17 -20.20 -0.04 -15.47
N CYS A 18 -20.61 0.10 -14.21
CA CYS A 18 -21.75 -0.64 -13.64
C CYS A 18 -22.92 0.28 -13.28
N HIS A 19 -22.63 1.45 -12.69
CA HIS A 19 -23.69 2.35 -12.19
C HIS A 19 -24.42 3.13 -13.27
N SER A 20 -24.06 2.95 -14.55
CA SER A 20 -24.90 3.34 -15.69
C SER A 20 -26.24 2.58 -15.74
N GLN A 21 -26.32 1.40 -15.11
CA GLN A 21 -27.50 0.53 -15.12
C GLN A 21 -27.94 0.09 -13.71
N ILE A 22 -27.02 0.06 -12.75
CA ILE A 22 -27.28 -0.46 -11.40
C ILE A 22 -27.49 0.67 -10.40
N LYS A 23 -28.61 0.63 -9.67
CA LYS A 23 -28.96 1.59 -8.60
C LYS A 23 -28.90 3.05 -9.07
N THR A 24 -29.30 3.33 -10.31
CA THR A 24 -29.27 4.68 -10.93
C THR A 24 -30.05 5.72 -10.13
N GLU A 25 -31.15 5.31 -9.47
CA GLU A 25 -31.97 6.20 -8.65
C GLU A 25 -31.42 6.47 -7.25
N SER A 26 -30.35 5.79 -6.84
CA SER A 26 -29.75 5.99 -5.52
C SER A 26 -29.21 7.43 -5.34
N PRO A 27 -29.54 8.12 -4.23
CA PRO A 27 -29.01 9.45 -3.95
C PRO A 27 -27.49 9.55 -3.99
N GLU A 28 -26.79 8.50 -3.56
CA GLU A 28 -25.32 8.45 -3.56
C GLU A 28 -24.75 8.31 -4.98
N ILE A 29 -25.38 7.48 -5.83
CA ILE A 29 -24.96 7.33 -7.22
C ILE A 29 -25.22 8.60 -8.01
N LYS A 30 -26.32 9.32 -7.73
CA LYS A 30 -26.58 10.65 -8.32
C LYS A 30 -25.47 11.68 -8.04
N LYS A 31 -24.68 11.53 -6.96
CA LYS A 31 -23.48 12.37 -6.74
C LYS A 31 -22.41 12.13 -7.80
N ILE A 32 -22.20 10.88 -8.20
CA ILE A 32 -21.22 10.51 -9.24
C ILE A 32 -21.68 11.04 -10.61
N TYR A 33 -22.95 10.86 -10.98
CA TYR A 33 -23.52 11.42 -12.21
C TYR A 33 -23.32 12.94 -12.29
N ARG A 34 -23.68 13.66 -11.23
CA ARG A 34 -23.50 15.12 -11.16
C ARG A 34 -22.04 15.53 -11.32
N ALA A 35 -21.10 14.79 -10.73
CA ALA A 35 -19.67 15.05 -10.87
C ALA A 35 -19.22 14.93 -12.34
N ILE A 36 -19.69 13.91 -13.05
CA ILE A 36 -19.37 13.68 -14.47
C ILE A 36 -19.99 14.75 -15.37
N GLU A 37 -21.29 15.03 -15.22
CA GLU A 37 -22.02 16.04 -16.03
C GLU A 37 -21.40 17.42 -15.90
N ARG A 38 -21.01 17.79 -14.68
CA ARG A 38 -20.38 19.09 -14.38
C ARG A 38 -18.89 19.10 -14.67
N LYS A 39 -18.30 17.98 -15.10
CA LYS A 39 -16.85 17.81 -15.30
C LYS A 39 -16.04 18.20 -14.06
N GLN A 40 -16.57 17.91 -12.88
CA GLN A 40 -15.95 18.20 -11.58
C GLN A 40 -15.42 16.90 -10.95
N PRO A 41 -14.16 16.87 -10.48
CA PRO A 41 -13.65 15.70 -9.76
C PRO A 41 -14.41 15.45 -8.46
N ILE A 42 -14.63 14.18 -8.14
CA ILE A 42 -15.16 13.78 -6.83
C ILE A 42 -14.14 14.18 -5.76
N GLN A 43 -14.60 14.95 -4.76
CA GLN A 43 -13.78 15.47 -3.68
C GLN A 43 -13.62 14.43 -2.57
N TRP A 44 -12.73 13.48 -2.79
CA TRP A 44 -12.42 12.44 -1.80
C TRP A 44 -11.66 13.02 -0.60
N VAL A 45 -12.06 12.60 0.60
CA VAL A 45 -11.28 12.85 1.81
C VAL A 45 -10.23 11.75 1.93
N ARG A 46 -8.96 12.14 1.93
CA ARG A 46 -7.84 11.20 2.08
C ARG A 46 -7.68 10.81 3.54
N VAL A 47 -8.01 9.55 3.87
CA VAL A 47 -7.88 9.00 5.22
C VAL A 47 -6.46 8.58 5.60
N HIS A 48 -5.67 8.11 4.64
CA HIS A 48 -4.26 7.73 4.86
C HIS A 48 -3.36 8.78 4.24
N ASN A 49 -2.77 9.62 5.08
CA ASN A 49 -1.90 10.72 4.66
C ASN A 49 -0.57 10.68 5.42
N LEU A 50 0.50 10.31 4.72
CA LEU A 50 1.86 10.40 5.24
C LEU A 50 2.42 11.81 4.93
N PRO A 51 3.31 12.36 5.77
CA PRO A 51 4.01 13.60 5.48
C PRO A 51 4.79 13.54 4.16
N ASP A 52 4.88 14.66 3.45
CA ASP A 52 5.56 14.72 2.13
C ASP A 52 7.06 14.40 2.19
N LEU A 53 7.69 14.57 3.35
CA LEU A 53 9.09 14.18 3.62
C LEU A 53 9.29 12.66 3.69
N ALA A 54 8.22 11.88 3.69
CA ALA A 54 8.26 10.43 3.72
C ALA A 54 7.95 9.86 2.33
N TYR A 55 8.94 9.21 1.73
CA TYR A 55 8.77 8.41 0.52
C TYR A 55 8.14 7.05 0.85
N PHE A 56 7.03 6.75 0.19
CA PHE A 56 6.39 5.44 0.26
C PHE A 56 6.10 4.88 -1.14
N ASN A 57 6.32 3.58 -1.32
CA ASN A 57 6.09 2.90 -2.60
C ASN A 57 5.26 1.62 -2.43
N HIS A 58 4.02 1.64 -2.92
CA HIS A 58 3.11 0.50 -2.81
C HIS A 58 3.62 -0.78 -3.51
N SER A 59 4.29 -0.69 -4.65
CA SER A 59 4.72 -1.90 -5.37
C SER A 59 5.85 -2.64 -4.67
N GLN A 60 6.72 -1.91 -3.95
CA GLN A 60 7.76 -2.53 -3.13
C GLN A 60 7.15 -3.40 -2.02
N HIS A 61 6.07 -2.94 -1.40
CA HIS A 61 5.43 -3.69 -0.32
C HIS A 61 4.53 -4.82 -0.85
N THR A 62 3.72 -4.54 -1.86
CA THR A 62 2.71 -5.51 -2.34
C THR A 62 3.27 -6.52 -3.34
N GLN A 63 4.06 -6.09 -4.32
CA GLN A 63 4.56 -6.96 -5.38
C GLN A 63 5.88 -7.63 -5.01
N VAL A 64 6.84 -6.88 -4.45
CA VAL A 64 8.15 -7.41 -4.06
C VAL A 64 8.05 -8.10 -2.70
N GLY A 65 7.56 -7.37 -1.69
CA GLY A 65 7.38 -7.89 -0.34
C GLY A 65 6.24 -8.91 -0.17
N GLY A 66 5.29 -8.97 -1.12
CA GLY A 66 4.16 -9.89 -1.04
C GLY A 66 3.18 -9.60 0.11
N ILE A 67 3.21 -8.38 0.66
CA ILE A 67 2.41 -8.00 1.83
C ILE A 67 0.95 -7.81 1.42
N GLN A 68 0.05 -8.42 2.18
CA GLN A 68 -1.40 -8.30 1.97
C GLN A 68 -1.91 -6.92 2.36
N CYS A 69 -2.91 -6.42 1.63
CA CYS A 69 -3.51 -5.10 1.87
C CYS A 69 -4.02 -4.95 3.32
N GLN A 70 -4.57 -6.04 3.87
CA GLN A 70 -5.21 -6.08 5.17
C GLN A 70 -4.23 -5.84 6.33
N THR A 71 -2.95 -6.12 6.13
CA THR A 71 -1.91 -5.85 7.13
C THR A 71 -1.80 -4.35 7.44
N CYS A 72 -1.96 -3.50 6.42
CA CYS A 72 -1.82 -2.05 6.57
C CYS A 72 -3.17 -1.35 6.70
N HIS A 73 -4.17 -1.79 5.94
CA HIS A 73 -5.47 -1.11 5.82
C HIS A 73 -6.61 -1.81 6.56
N GLY A 74 -6.33 -2.90 7.28
CA GLY A 74 -7.34 -3.69 8.00
C GLY A 74 -8.25 -4.49 7.08
N PRO A 75 -9.33 -5.10 7.62
CA PRO A 75 -10.28 -5.91 6.86
C PRO A 75 -11.20 -5.00 6.01
N ILE A 76 -10.63 -4.34 5.00
CA ILE A 76 -11.29 -3.33 4.15
C ILE A 76 -12.60 -3.84 3.53
N GLN A 77 -12.70 -5.14 3.25
CA GLN A 77 -13.89 -5.77 2.70
C GLN A 77 -15.10 -5.74 3.64
N ASN A 78 -14.87 -5.57 4.94
CA ASN A 78 -15.91 -5.49 5.97
C ASN A 78 -16.12 -4.04 6.45
N MET A 79 -15.44 -3.06 5.86
CA MET A 79 -15.58 -1.65 6.22
C MET A 79 -16.67 -1.01 5.38
N GLU A 80 -17.78 -0.62 6.02
CA GLU A 80 -18.83 0.16 5.35
C GLU A 80 -18.32 1.56 4.95
N VAL A 81 -17.55 2.18 5.84
CA VAL A 81 -16.80 3.42 5.58
C VAL A 81 -15.35 3.18 5.95
N VAL A 82 -14.43 3.54 5.05
CA VAL A 82 -12.99 3.35 5.28
C VAL A 82 -12.51 4.27 6.39
N TYR A 83 -11.77 3.71 7.35
CA TYR A 83 -11.05 4.44 8.39
C TYR A 83 -9.58 4.00 8.42
N GLN A 84 -8.76 4.74 9.16
CA GLN A 84 -7.37 4.36 9.38
C GLN A 84 -7.28 3.23 10.41
N TYR A 85 -6.94 2.02 9.96
CA TYR A 85 -6.83 0.84 10.81
C TYR A 85 -5.49 0.78 11.55
N SER A 86 -4.38 0.83 10.80
CA SER A 86 -3.03 0.84 11.38
C SER A 86 -2.56 2.27 11.63
N ALA A 87 -1.70 2.47 12.63
CA ALA A 87 -1.19 3.79 12.98
C ALA A 87 -0.36 4.44 11.85
N LEU A 88 0.36 3.63 11.05
CA LEU A 88 1.24 4.07 9.95
C LEU A 88 2.24 5.17 10.36
N THR A 89 2.60 5.18 11.65
CA THR A 89 3.66 6.04 12.18
C THR A 89 5.03 5.45 11.86
N MET A 90 6.09 6.25 11.94
CA MET A 90 7.45 5.77 11.71
C MET A 90 7.78 4.52 12.57
N GLY A 91 7.41 4.53 13.85
CA GLY A 91 7.63 3.39 14.74
C GLY A 91 6.93 2.11 14.26
N TRP A 92 5.71 2.24 13.74
CA TRP A 92 4.98 1.11 13.15
C TRP A 92 5.69 0.57 11.91
N CYS A 93 6.15 1.45 11.02
CA CYS A 93 6.90 1.06 9.81
C CYS A 93 8.22 0.34 10.17
N ILE A 94 8.98 0.90 11.11
CA ILE A 94 10.27 0.35 11.53
C ILE A 94 10.10 -1.02 12.20
N ASN A 95 9.10 -1.20 13.06
CA ASN A 95 8.84 -2.50 13.69
C ASN A 95 8.45 -3.54 12.64
N CYS A 96 7.56 -3.19 11.70
CA CYS A 96 7.22 -4.05 10.58
C CYS A 96 8.47 -4.46 9.77
N HIS A 97 9.38 -3.52 9.47
CA HIS A 97 10.62 -3.82 8.74
C HIS A 97 11.60 -4.70 9.54
N ARG A 98 11.62 -4.59 10.87
CA ARG A 98 12.47 -5.42 11.74
C ARG A 98 11.96 -6.86 11.83
N GLU A 99 10.65 -7.05 11.84
CA GLU A 99 10.01 -8.34 12.08
C GLU A 99 9.72 -9.10 10.78
N THR A 100 9.56 -8.41 9.65
CA THR A 100 9.18 -9.03 8.38
C THR A 100 10.40 -9.63 7.66
N PRO A 101 10.43 -10.95 7.41
CA PRO A 101 11.44 -11.57 6.57
C PRO A 101 11.35 -11.08 5.13
N LEU A 102 12.49 -10.98 4.44
CA LEU A 102 12.49 -10.69 3.01
C LEU A 102 11.82 -11.81 2.21
N ASN A 103 11.03 -11.42 1.22
CA ASN A 103 10.49 -12.35 0.24
C ASN A 103 11.55 -12.68 -0.82
N THR A 104 12.41 -13.66 -0.52
CA THR A 104 13.54 -14.06 -1.37
C THR A 104 13.23 -15.23 -2.31
N LYS A 105 12.11 -15.93 -2.08
CA LYS A 105 11.77 -17.17 -2.79
C LYS A 105 11.60 -16.93 -4.29
N GLY A 106 12.35 -17.67 -5.10
CA GLY A 106 12.26 -17.60 -6.56
C GLY A 106 12.86 -16.33 -7.17
N ASN A 107 13.65 -15.56 -6.41
CA ASN A 107 14.30 -14.36 -6.90
C ASN A 107 15.83 -14.45 -6.78
N ALA A 108 16.47 -14.76 -7.91
CA ALA A 108 17.92 -14.95 -8.02
C ALA A 108 18.76 -13.74 -7.56
N TYR A 109 18.18 -12.54 -7.51
CA TYR A 109 18.84 -11.36 -6.96
C TYR A 109 19.28 -11.55 -5.50
N TYR A 110 18.48 -12.27 -4.70
CA TYR A 110 18.73 -12.45 -3.28
C TYR A 110 19.63 -13.64 -2.95
N ASP A 111 19.89 -14.56 -3.89
CA ASP A 111 20.59 -15.83 -3.61
C ASP A 111 21.95 -15.61 -2.94
N ASN A 112 22.73 -14.66 -3.44
CA ASN A 112 24.05 -14.35 -2.87
C ASN A 112 23.92 -13.57 -1.55
N LEU A 113 22.93 -12.69 -1.43
CA LEU A 113 22.70 -11.90 -0.22
C LEU A 113 22.29 -12.79 0.96
N VAL A 114 21.39 -13.74 0.72
CA VAL A 114 20.98 -14.75 1.71
C VAL A 114 22.17 -15.60 2.14
N LYS A 115 22.96 -16.12 1.18
CA LYS A 115 24.17 -16.91 1.48
C LYS A 115 25.18 -16.14 2.35
N LEU A 116 25.38 -14.85 2.10
CA LEU A 116 26.28 -14.01 2.89
C LEU A 116 25.72 -13.72 4.28
N HIS A 117 24.41 -13.44 4.36
CA HIS A 117 23.72 -13.18 5.60
C HIS A 117 23.78 -14.39 6.54
N ASP A 118 23.45 -15.57 6.04
CA ASP A 118 23.34 -16.79 6.85
C ASP A 118 24.69 -17.23 7.41
N LYS A 119 25.77 -17.03 6.65
CA LYS A 119 27.16 -17.27 7.10
C LYS A 119 27.58 -16.37 8.26
N SER A 120 27.07 -15.14 8.29
CA SER A 120 27.53 -14.09 9.21
C SER A 120 26.67 -13.97 10.47
N ASN A 121 25.41 -14.44 10.41
CA ASN A 121 24.40 -14.17 11.44
C ASN A 121 23.75 -15.44 12.01
N ASN A 122 24.45 -16.58 12.04
CA ASN A 122 23.97 -17.83 12.63
C ASN A 122 22.54 -18.23 12.21
N ALA A 123 22.20 -18.06 10.93
CA ALA A 123 20.87 -18.39 10.37
C ALA A 123 19.66 -17.67 11.03
N VAL A 124 19.85 -16.48 11.62
CA VAL A 124 18.74 -15.58 11.96
C VAL A 124 17.96 -15.22 10.67
N PRO A 125 16.63 -14.99 10.70
CA PRO A 125 15.88 -14.60 9.50
C PRO A 125 16.43 -13.32 8.86
N PHE A 126 16.63 -13.35 7.53
CA PHE A 126 17.05 -12.17 6.78
C PHE A 126 15.87 -11.22 6.57
N THR A 127 15.74 -10.20 7.43
CA THR A 127 14.60 -9.27 7.44
C THR A 127 14.81 -8.06 6.55
N VAL A 128 13.74 -7.30 6.33
CA VAL A 128 13.80 -6.04 5.58
C VAL A 128 14.81 -5.07 6.22
N SER A 129 14.86 -5.02 7.55
CA SER A 129 15.84 -4.21 8.29
C SER A 129 17.27 -4.67 8.06
N SER A 130 17.53 -6.00 8.05
CA SER A 130 18.87 -6.55 7.76
C SER A 130 19.38 -6.20 6.36
N ASN A 131 18.48 -5.91 5.41
CA ASN A 131 18.81 -5.48 4.06
C ASN A 131 18.85 -3.94 3.89
N GLY A 132 19.01 -3.21 4.99
CA GLY A 132 19.09 -1.74 4.98
C GLY A 132 17.75 -1.04 4.81
N GLY A 133 16.62 -1.76 4.87
CA GLY A 133 15.28 -1.17 4.73
C GLY A 133 14.86 -0.23 5.87
N THR A 134 15.71 -0.04 6.87
CA THR A 134 15.52 0.91 7.98
C THR A 134 16.49 2.09 7.93
N GLU A 135 17.27 2.23 6.87
CA GLU A 135 18.11 3.41 6.64
C GLU A 135 17.25 4.64 6.33
N CYS A 136 17.61 5.79 6.89
CA CYS A 136 16.86 7.03 6.73
C CYS A 136 16.67 7.38 5.24
N SER A 137 17.71 7.24 4.44
CA SER A 137 17.74 7.59 3.00
C SER A 137 16.79 6.77 2.12
N LYS A 138 16.27 5.64 2.61
CA LYS A 138 15.31 4.80 1.87
C LYS A 138 13.87 5.31 1.99
N CYS A 139 13.59 6.06 3.05
CA CYS A 139 12.25 6.56 3.38
C CYS A 139 12.18 8.09 3.45
N HIS A 140 13.30 8.76 3.66
CA HIS A 140 13.42 10.21 3.77
C HIS A 140 14.49 10.69 2.81
N TYR A 141 14.20 11.78 2.10
CA TYR A 141 15.12 12.43 1.17
C TYR A 141 16.13 13.31 1.91
#